data_AF-A0A2M8TFZ0-F1
#
_entry.id   AF-A0A2M8TFZ0-F1
#
_cell.length_a   1.000
_cell.length_b   1.000
_cell.length_c   1.000
_cell.angle_alpha   90.00
_cell.angle_beta   90.00
_cell.angle_gamma   90.00
#
_symmetry.space_group_name_H-M   'P 1'
#
loop_
_entity.id
_entity.type
_entity.pdbx_description
1 polymer ?
#
loop_
_entity_poly.entity_id
_entity_poly.type
_entity_poly.pdbx_seq_one_letter_code
_entity_poly.pdbx_strand_id
1 'polypeptide(L)'
;MSFKEKISQSYAKSFLKKYGDRLTNIQGNVISVKVERKTFLWFINKIVATIIVKPDRSKSVVKCVYKRRRFFKKPDFMNIYQGNLVIVQGLKPNKNSKKNKKSSDAVEIMNIRNLSTKCDLVPVDDGGVKVSRKIQRIK
;
A
#
# COMPACT_ATOMS: atom_id res chain seq x y z
N MET A 1 30.49 -12.82 0.32
CA MET A 1 29.04 -12.69 0.08
C MET A 1 28.50 -13.99 -0.46
N SER A 2 27.60 -14.63 0.29
CA SER A 2 26.93 -15.88 -0.09
C SER A 2 26.07 -15.68 -1.36
N PHE A 3 25.84 -16.74 -2.14
CA PHE A 3 24.99 -16.68 -3.34
C PHE A 3 23.59 -16.11 -3.04
N LYS A 4 23.03 -16.42 -1.87
CA LYS A 4 21.75 -15.87 -1.39
C LYS A 4 21.80 -14.34 -1.24
N GLU A 5 22.90 -13.81 -0.71
CA GLU A 5 23.08 -12.37 -0.52
C GLU A 5 23.21 -11.65 -1.87
N LYS A 6 23.99 -12.20 -2.81
CA LYS A 6 24.13 -11.62 -4.16
C LYS A 6 22.78 -11.56 -4.90
N ILE A 7 21.99 -12.62 -4.80
CA ILE A 7 20.65 -12.66 -5.39
C ILE A 7 19.73 -11.61 -4.75
N SER A 8 19.67 -11.56 -3.42
CA SER A 8 18.83 -10.59 -2.70
C SER A 8 19.21 -9.14 -3.01
N GLN A 9 20.51 -8.82 -3.05
CA GLN A 9 21.02 -7.49 -3.38
C GLN A 9 20.72 -7.11 -4.82
N SER A 10 20.85 -8.06 -5.76
CA SER A 10 20.50 -7.81 -7.17
C SER A 10 19.01 -7.47 -7.32
N TYR A 11 18.13 -8.26 -6.72
CA TYR A 11 16.68 -7.97 -6.71
C TYR A 11 16.35 -6.62 -6.07
N ALA A 12 16.96 -6.30 -4.93
CA ALA A 12 16.77 -5.02 -4.25
C ALA A 12 17.25 -3.83 -5.11
N LYS A 13 18.44 -3.93 -5.72
CA LYS A 13 18.99 -2.90 -6.61
C LYS A 13 18.12 -2.69 -7.85
N SER A 14 17.66 -3.76 -8.49
CA SER A 14 16.74 -3.67 -9.64
C SER A 14 15.39 -3.06 -9.24
N PHE A 15 14.88 -3.39 -8.05
CA PHE A 15 13.66 -2.82 -7.52
C PHE A 15 13.80 -1.31 -7.26
N LEU A 16 14.87 -0.89 -6.58
CA LEU A 16 15.16 0.52 -6.33
C LEU A 16 15.39 1.30 -7.64
N LYS A 17 16.10 0.73 -8.61
CA LYS A 17 16.31 1.36 -9.93
C LYS A 17 14.99 1.57 -10.68
N LYS A 18 14.02 0.65 -10.53
CA LYS A 18 12.75 0.70 -11.25
C LYS A 18 11.68 1.56 -10.57
N TYR A 19 11.72 1.64 -9.24
CA TYR A 19 10.64 2.22 -8.45
C TYR A 19 11.08 3.35 -7.50
N GLY A 20 12.38 3.61 -7.34
CA GLY A 20 12.96 4.56 -6.38
C GLY A 20 12.25 5.92 -6.38
N ASP A 21 12.15 6.57 -7.53
CA ASP A 21 11.54 7.90 -7.66
C ASP A 21 10.02 7.92 -7.41
N ARG A 22 9.40 6.74 -7.43
CA ARG A 22 7.95 6.56 -7.32
C ARG A 22 7.52 6.00 -5.97
N LEU A 23 8.44 5.50 -5.15
CA LEU A 23 8.15 4.99 -3.82
C LEU A 23 7.65 6.12 -2.93
N THR A 24 6.54 5.87 -2.25
CA THR A 24 5.90 6.81 -1.35
C THR A 24 5.41 6.12 -0.11
N ASN A 25 5.51 6.83 1.00
CA ASN A 25 4.97 6.41 2.27
C ASN A 25 4.02 7.49 2.79
N ILE A 26 2.75 7.11 2.97
CA ILE A 26 1.68 8.00 3.39
C ILE A 26 1.16 7.50 4.73
N GLN A 27 1.15 8.38 5.73
CA GLN A 27 0.60 8.09 7.05
C GLN A 27 -0.57 9.02 7.33
N GLY A 28 -1.69 8.46 7.75
CA GLY A 28 -2.86 9.24 8.11
C GLY A 28 -4.12 8.42 8.37
N ASN A 29 -5.25 9.11 8.52
CA ASN A 29 -6.52 8.49 8.86
C ASN A 29 -7.32 8.14 7.61
N VAL A 30 -7.98 7.00 7.66
CA VAL A 30 -8.86 6.52 6.58
C VAL A 30 -10.18 7.28 6.61
N ILE A 31 -10.55 7.90 5.50
CA ILE A 31 -11.84 8.57 5.32
C ILE A 31 -12.88 7.57 4.82
N SER A 32 -12.53 6.78 3.80
CA SER A 32 -13.45 5.82 3.21
C SER A 32 -12.72 4.61 2.65
N VAL A 33 -13.37 3.46 2.68
CA VAL A 33 -12.87 2.20 2.15
C VAL A 33 -13.93 1.58 1.24
N LYS A 34 -13.52 1.19 0.04
CA LYS A 34 -14.35 0.39 -0.87
C LYS A 34 -13.55 -0.81 -1.32
N VAL A 35 -14.01 -2.01 -0.96
CA VAL A 35 -13.37 -3.27 -1.37
C VAL A 35 -14.25 -3.97 -2.39
N GLU A 36 -13.72 -4.18 -3.59
CA GLU A 36 -14.38 -4.89 -4.67
C GLU A 36 -13.66 -6.23 -4.91
N ARG A 37 -14.41 -7.33 -4.82
CA ARG A 37 -13.92 -8.67 -5.15
C ARG A 37 -14.59 -9.10 -6.44
N LYS A 38 -13.79 -9.54 -7.41
CA LYS A 38 -14.27 -10.05 -8.70
C LYS A 38 -13.59 -11.38 -8.99
N THR A 39 -14.37 -12.37 -9.37
CA THR A 39 -13.86 -13.64 -9.89
C THR A 39 -14.10 -13.63 -11.40
N PHE A 40 -13.05 -13.87 -12.19
CA PHE A 40 -13.11 -13.85 -13.66
C PHE A 40 -12.68 -15.21 -14.19
N LEU A 41 -13.59 -15.96 -14.82
CA LEU A 41 -13.40 -17.42 -14.96
C LEU A 41 -13.17 -18.06 -13.57
N TRP A 42 -13.58 -19.31 -13.41
CA TRP A 42 -13.67 -19.96 -12.09
C TRP A 42 -12.36 -19.95 -11.26
N PHE A 43 -11.21 -19.76 -11.88
CA PHE A 43 -9.88 -19.84 -11.27
C PHE A 43 -9.14 -18.49 -11.09
N ILE A 44 -9.60 -17.36 -11.63
CA ILE A 44 -8.90 -16.06 -11.44
C ILE A 44 -9.67 -15.20 -10.47
N ASN A 45 -9.07 -14.95 -9.30
CA ASN A 45 -9.64 -14.07 -8.30
C ASN A 45 -8.87 -12.73 -8.29
N LYS A 46 -9.62 -11.64 -8.41
CA LYS A 46 -9.10 -10.27 -8.39
C LYS A 46 -9.75 -9.49 -7.24
N ILE A 47 -8.92 -8.80 -6.48
CA ILE A 47 -9.36 -7.85 -5.47
C ILE A 47 -8.87 -6.45 -5.84
N VAL A 48 -9.77 -5.49 -5.72
CA VAL A 48 -9.49 -4.07 -5.89
C VAL A 48 -10.01 -3.35 -4.65
N ALA A 49 -9.11 -2.85 -3.81
CA ALA A 49 -9.49 -2.02 -2.66
C ALA A 49 -9.11 -0.57 -2.94
N THR A 50 -10.08 0.33 -2.87
CA THR A 50 -9.87 1.78 -2.97
C THR A 50 -10.02 2.37 -1.58
N ILE A 51 -8.98 3.04 -1.12
CA ILE A 51 -8.93 3.68 0.19
C ILE A 51 -8.66 5.16 -0.03
N ILE A 52 -9.41 5.99 0.68
CA ILE A 52 -9.17 7.43 0.71
C ILE A 52 -8.53 7.76 2.05
N VAL A 53 -7.32 8.33 2.02
CA VAL A 53 -6.54 8.64 3.22
C VAL A 53 -6.35 10.15 3.33
N LYS A 54 -6.58 10.68 4.53
CA LYS A 54 -6.17 12.04 4.92
C LYS A 54 -4.84 11.94 5.66
N PRO A 55 -3.71 12.37 5.05
CA PRO A 55 -2.41 12.36 5.70
C PRO A 55 -2.42 13.28 6.92
N ASP A 56 -1.68 12.92 7.97
CA ASP A 56 -1.57 13.78 9.16
C ASP A 56 -0.79 15.09 8.87
N ARG A 57 0.13 15.05 7.89
CA ARG A 57 1.01 16.17 7.55
C ARG A 57 0.41 17.17 6.55
N SER A 58 -0.69 16.83 5.86
CA SER A 58 -1.27 17.68 4.82
C SER A 58 -2.79 17.68 4.87
N LYS A 59 -3.40 18.78 4.41
CA LYS A 59 -4.86 18.87 4.26
C LYS A 59 -5.37 18.12 3.01
N SER A 60 -4.47 17.71 2.12
CA SER A 60 -4.79 17.04 0.86
C SER A 60 -5.27 15.61 1.11
N VAL A 61 -6.30 15.20 0.38
CA VAL A 61 -6.82 13.83 0.42
C VAL A 61 -6.14 13.00 -0.66
N VAL A 62 -5.65 11.81 -0.31
CA VAL A 62 -4.95 10.93 -1.24
C VAL A 62 -5.78 9.68 -1.51
N LYS A 63 -5.98 9.37 -2.79
CA LYS A 63 -6.62 8.14 -3.23
C LYS A 63 -5.57 7.05 -3.36
N CYS A 64 -5.75 5.97 -2.61
CA CYS A 64 -4.88 4.81 -2.62
C CYS A 64 -5.64 3.61 -3.19
N VAL A 65 -5.03 2.86 -4.10
CA VAL A 65 -5.68 1.72 -4.76
C VAL A 65 -4.80 0.49 -4.65
N TYR A 66 -5.32 -0.57 -4.06
CA TYR A 66 -4.72 -1.89 -4.01
C TYR A 66 -5.32 -2.77 -5.11
N LYS A 67 -4.47 -3.40 -5.91
CA LYS A 67 -4.89 -4.37 -6.93
C LYS A 67 -4.07 -5.63 -6.75
N ARG A 68 -4.73 -6.75 -6.48
CA ARG A 68 -4.09 -8.07 -6.54
C ARG A 68 -4.93 -9.04 -7.34
N ARG A 69 -4.22 -9.92 -8.03
CA ARG A 69 -4.76 -11.06 -8.76
C ARG A 69 -4.03 -12.30 -8.29
N ARG A 70 -4.78 -13.35 -7.95
CA ARG A 70 -4.25 -14.68 -7.67
C ARG A 70 -5.02 -15.72 -8.47
N PHE A 71 -4.30 -16.77 -8.86
CA PHE A 71 -4.89 -17.97 -9.45
C PHE A 71 -5.26 -18.94 -8.33
N PHE A 72 -6.42 -19.59 -8.43
CA PHE A 72 -6.99 -20.60 -7.53
C PHE A 72 -7.29 -20.14 -6.09
N LYS A 73 -6.41 -19.34 -5.46
CA LYS A 73 -6.62 -18.80 -4.11
C LYS A 73 -7.32 -17.43 -4.17
N LYS A 74 -8.32 -17.23 -3.30
CA LYS A 74 -8.91 -15.90 -3.09
C LYS A 74 -7.86 -15.01 -2.41
N PRO A 75 -7.50 -13.85 -2.99
CA PRO A 75 -6.62 -12.92 -2.34
C PRO A 75 -7.35 -12.31 -1.14
N ASP A 76 -6.72 -12.39 0.03
CA ASP A 76 -7.26 -11.78 1.24
C ASP A 76 -6.87 -10.29 1.31
N PHE A 77 -7.71 -9.51 1.98
CA PHE A 77 -7.45 -8.11 2.27
C PHE A 77 -7.90 -7.81 3.68
N MET A 78 -6.99 -7.22 4.46
CA MET A 78 -7.23 -6.81 5.83
C MET A 78 -8.49 -5.93 5.96
N ASN A 79 -9.19 -6.06 7.08
CA ASN A 79 -10.31 -5.18 7.39
C ASN A 79 -9.76 -3.81 7.81
N ILE A 80 -10.16 -2.77 7.07
CA ILE A 80 -9.84 -1.37 7.36
C ILE A 80 -11.16 -0.62 7.46
N TYR A 81 -11.33 0.08 8.57
CA TYR A 81 -12.52 0.90 8.84
C TYR A 81 -12.18 2.39 8.72
N GLN A 82 -13.22 3.20 8.54
CA GLN A 82 -13.10 4.65 8.62
C GLN A 82 -12.59 5.06 10.00
N GLY A 83 -11.69 6.04 10.03
CA GLY A 83 -11.04 6.52 11.25
C GLY A 83 -9.76 5.76 11.63
N ASN A 84 -9.49 4.59 11.05
CA ASN A 84 -8.26 3.85 11.35
C ASN A 84 -7.04 4.63 10.88
N LEU A 85 -6.00 4.66 11.71
CA LEU A 85 -4.70 5.23 11.39
C LEU A 85 -3.89 4.19 10.62
N VAL A 86 -3.47 4.53 9.40
CA VAL A 86 -2.76 3.62 8.50
C VAL A 86 -1.46 4.21 7.99
N ILE A 87 -0.49 3.32 7.74
CA ILE A 87 0.70 3.60 6.96
C ILE A 87 0.56 2.87 5.63
N VAL A 88 0.46 3.62 4.54
CA VAL A 88 0.37 3.11 3.18
C VAL A 88 1.72 3.28 2.51
N GLN A 89 2.33 2.15 2.13
CA GLN A 89 3.52 2.12 1.30
C GLN A 89 3.08 1.79 -0.12
N GLY A 90 3.39 2.68 -1.05
CA GLY A 90 2.88 2.58 -2.41
C GLY A 90 3.73 3.28 -3.44
N LEU A 91 3.28 3.17 -4.69
CA LEU A 91 3.92 3.75 -5.85
C LEU A 91 3.06 4.87 -6.42
N LYS A 92 3.67 6.04 -6.61
CA LYS A 92 3.08 7.12 -7.41
C LYS A 92 2.76 6.61 -8.82
N PRO A 93 1.66 7.05 -9.43
CA PRO A 93 1.31 6.66 -10.79
C PRO A 93 2.41 7.07 -11.78
N ASN A 94 2.70 6.19 -12.76
CA ASN A 94 3.64 6.51 -13.83
C ASN A 94 2.95 7.45 -14.83
N LYS A 95 3.43 8.69 -14.96
CA LYS A 95 2.91 9.67 -15.93
C LYS A 95 3.04 9.19 -17.39
N ASN A 96 3.98 8.29 -17.68
CA ASN A 96 4.29 7.85 -19.05
C ASN A 96 3.47 6.65 -19.54
N SER A 97 2.60 6.05 -18.69
CA SER A 97 1.80 4.88 -19.11
C SER A 97 0.42 5.29 -19.61
N LYS A 98 0.14 5.09 -20.91
CA LYS A 98 -1.17 5.34 -21.57
C LYS A 98 -2.36 4.70 -20.81
N LYS A 99 -2.13 3.62 -20.05
CA LYS A 99 -3.15 2.90 -19.26
C LYS A 99 -3.61 3.63 -17.99
N ASN A 100 -2.83 4.59 -17.49
CA ASN A 100 -3.08 5.32 -16.23
C ASN A 100 -3.58 6.77 -16.44
N LYS A 101 -3.79 7.21 -17.69
CA LYS A 101 -4.17 8.59 -18.02
C LYS A 101 -5.53 9.02 -17.42
N LYS A 102 -6.41 8.07 -17.07
CA LYS A 102 -7.72 8.31 -16.41
C LYS A 102 -7.70 8.20 -14.87
N SER A 103 -6.59 7.75 -14.27
CA SER A 103 -6.45 7.56 -12.81
C SER A 103 -5.20 8.24 -12.28
N SER A 104 -4.93 9.47 -12.76
CA SER A 104 -3.60 10.10 -12.72
C SER A 104 -3.05 10.37 -11.32
N ASP A 105 -3.88 10.34 -10.28
CA ASP A 105 -3.49 10.77 -8.92
C ASP A 105 -3.60 9.66 -7.88
N ALA A 106 -3.98 8.44 -8.29
CA ALA A 106 -4.14 7.33 -7.37
C ALA A 106 -2.79 6.64 -7.08
N VAL A 107 -2.41 6.57 -5.80
CA VAL A 107 -1.22 5.84 -5.34
C VAL A 107 -1.52 4.34 -5.34
N GLU A 108 -0.69 3.55 -6.01
CA GLU A 108 -0.83 2.10 -6.05
C GLU A 108 -0.24 1.49 -4.78
N ILE A 109 -1.06 0.77 -4.02
CA ILE A 109 -0.68 0.22 -2.73
C ILE A 109 0.18 -1.04 -2.93
N MET A 110 1.37 -1.04 -2.34
CA MET A 110 2.22 -2.23 -2.22
C MET A 110 1.99 -2.95 -0.89
N ASN A 111 1.99 -2.18 0.20
CA ASN A 111 1.73 -2.66 1.55
C ASN A 111 0.90 -1.63 2.34
N ILE A 112 0.11 -2.12 3.29
CA ILE A 112 -0.63 -1.29 4.26
C ILE A 112 -0.40 -1.88 5.63
N ARG A 113 -0.13 -0.99 6.59
CA ARG A 113 -0.08 -1.28 8.01
C ARG A 113 -1.20 -0.53 8.72
N ASN A 114 -2.02 -1.24 9.49
CA ASN A 114 -2.97 -0.63 10.41
C ASN A 114 -2.31 -0.37 11.75
N LEU A 115 -2.16 0.89 12.12
CA LEU A 115 -1.65 1.25 13.43
C LEU A 115 -2.72 1.15 14.52
N SER A 116 -4.01 1.26 14.15
CA SER A 116 -5.12 1.13 15.09
C SER A 116 -5.36 -0.32 15.52
N THR A 117 -5.35 -1.26 14.57
CA THR A 117 -5.60 -2.69 14.84
C THR A 117 -4.33 -3.54 14.94
N LYS A 118 -3.15 -2.95 14.69
CA LYS A 118 -1.85 -3.64 14.64
C LYS A 118 -1.81 -4.79 13.62
N CYS A 119 -2.60 -4.69 12.55
CA CYS A 119 -2.63 -5.69 11.47
C CYS A 119 -1.90 -5.16 10.24
N ASP A 120 -1.09 -6.02 9.63
CA ASP A 120 -0.38 -5.74 8.39
C ASP A 120 -0.92 -6.57 7.23
N LEU A 121 -0.98 -5.97 6.04
CA LEU A 121 -1.38 -6.67 4.81
C LEU A 121 -0.30 -7.65 4.34
N VAL A 122 0.96 -7.29 4.52
CA VAL A 122 2.11 -8.17 4.36
C VAL A 122 2.85 -8.13 5.70
N PRO A 123 2.89 -9.25 6.46
CA PRO A 123 3.65 -9.29 7.69
C PRO A 123 5.11 -9.04 7.36
N VAL A 124 5.69 -8.01 7.96
CA VAL A 124 7.12 -7.76 7.95
C VAL A 124 7.59 -8.18 9.32
N ASP A 125 8.43 -9.20 9.42
CA ASP A 125 9.04 -9.60 10.69
C ASP A 125 9.61 -8.35 11.38
N ASP A 126 9.16 -8.12 12.62
CA ASP A 126 9.19 -6.83 13.32
C ASP A 126 10.59 -6.27 13.56
N GLY A 127 11.18 -5.66 12.52
CA GLY A 127 12.55 -5.12 12.58
C GLY A 127 12.75 -3.70 12.07
N GLY A 128 11.72 -2.92 11.66
CA GLY A 128 12.03 -1.76 10.83
C GLY A 128 11.08 -0.57 10.67
N VAL A 129 9.99 -0.41 11.42
CA VAL A 129 9.23 0.85 11.33
C VAL A 129 8.98 1.44 12.72
N LYS A 130 9.82 2.40 13.09
CA LYS A 130 9.61 3.26 14.27
C LYS A 130 8.30 4.01 14.08
N VAL A 131 7.28 3.63 14.86
CA VAL A 131 5.98 4.30 14.88
C VAL A 131 6.19 5.72 15.41
N SER A 132 5.92 6.74 14.59
CA SER A 132 5.83 8.13 15.04
C SER A 132 4.58 8.26 15.92
N ARG A 133 4.76 8.29 17.24
CA ARG A 133 3.67 8.58 18.18
C ARG A 133 3.16 9.99 17.92
N LYS A 134 1.84 10.12 17.78
CA LYS A 134 1.15 11.41 17.74
C LYS A 134 1.36 12.08 19.11
N ILE A 135 2.23 13.08 19.18
CA ILE A 135 2.43 13.85 20.41
C ILE A 135 1.14 14.66 20.61
N GLN A 136 0.28 14.19 21.51
CA GLN A 136 -0.80 15.01 22.03
C GLN A 136 -0.17 16.04 22.95
N ARG A 137 -0.05 17.29 22.48
CA ARG A 137 0.22 18.41 23.38
C ARG A 137 -1.05 18.66 24.18
N ILE A 138 -1.05 18.18 25.42
CA ILE A 138 -2.01 18.65 26.44
C ILE A 138 -1.59 20.10 26.75
N LYS A 139 -2.56 21.02 26.68
CA LYS A 139 -2.38 22.41 27.11
C LYS A 139 -2.53 22.50 28.61
#